data_AF-A0A3B8VJW9-F1
#
_entry.id   AF-A0A3B8VJW9-F1
#
_cell.length_a   1.000
_cell.length_b   1.000
_cell.length_c   1.000
_cell.angle_alpha   90.00
_cell.angle_beta   90.00
_cell.angle_gamma   90.00
#
_symmetry.space_group_name_H-M   'P 1'
#
loop_
_entity.id
_entity.type
_entity.pdbx_description
1 polymer ?
#
loop_
_entity_poly.entity_id
_entity_poly.type
_entity_poly.pdbx_seq_one_letter_code
_entity_poly.pdbx_strand_id
1 'polypeptide(L)'
;MTSSVASTNQTDFLKYSHTIGLCTMDGRGFMFPSDTAIGPEGRIYTVSRGLVGDSRTQRVTAYDLDSAFFGTFGSFGEDEGQFKLPSA
;
A
#
# COMPACT_ATOMS: atom_id res chain seq x y z
N MET A 1 33.19 34.41 -11.59
CA MET A 1 31.72 34.26 -11.48
C MET A 1 31.45 32.93 -10.80
N THR A 2 31.27 32.93 -9.48
CA THR A 2 30.95 31.73 -8.70
C THR A 2 29.46 31.79 -8.38
N SER A 3 28.64 31.09 -9.17
CA SER A 3 27.23 30.92 -8.89
C SER A 3 27.07 29.97 -7.70
N SER A 4 26.68 30.50 -6.54
CA SER A 4 26.23 29.68 -5.43
C SER A 4 24.93 29.01 -5.84
N VAL A 5 24.97 27.70 -6.02
CA VAL A 5 23.75 26.90 -6.17
C VAL A 5 23.06 26.95 -4.81
N ALA A 6 21.84 27.49 -4.78
CA ALA A 6 21.01 27.52 -3.60
C ALA A 6 20.80 26.07 -3.12
N SER A 7 21.25 25.77 -1.90
CA SER A 7 20.93 24.53 -1.22
C SER A 7 19.42 24.50 -0.99
N THR A 8 18.71 23.75 -1.83
CA THR A 8 17.31 23.42 -1.58
C THR A 8 17.22 22.81 -0.19
N ASN A 9 16.36 23.36 0.67
CA ASN A 9 16.04 22.84 2.00
C ASN A 9 15.45 21.44 1.89
N GLN A 10 16.31 20.45 1.65
CA GLN A 10 15.97 19.06 1.75
C GLN A 10 16.11 18.73 3.23
N THR A 11 14.99 18.51 3.88
CA THR A 11 14.94 18.26 5.32
C THR A 11 15.68 16.97 5.65
N ASP A 12 16.88 17.05 6.20
CA ASP A 12 17.72 15.89 6.55
C ASP A 12 17.07 14.92 7.54
N PHE A 13 16.00 15.33 8.23
CA PHE A 13 15.33 14.52 9.24
C PHE A 13 14.58 13.32 8.64
N LEU A 14 14.16 13.37 7.38
CA LEU A 14 13.48 12.26 6.71
C LEU A 14 14.05 12.03 5.32
N LYS A 15 14.75 10.91 5.16
CA LYS A 15 15.33 10.48 3.89
C LYS A 15 14.40 9.44 3.26
N TYR A 16 13.99 9.71 2.03
CA TYR A 16 13.28 8.72 1.21
C TYR A 16 14.15 7.47 1.05
N SER A 17 13.55 6.28 1.25
CA SER A 17 14.19 5.00 0.99
C SER A 17 13.74 4.43 -0.36
N HIS A 18 12.46 4.06 -0.46
CA HIS A 18 11.88 3.37 -1.61
C HIS A 18 10.35 3.43 -1.59
N THR A 19 9.75 3.08 -2.72
CA THR A 19 8.30 2.95 -2.88
C THR A 19 7.93 1.47 -2.87
N ILE A 20 6.90 1.13 -2.12
CA ILE A 20 6.36 -0.23 -2.07
C ILE A 20 5.09 -0.27 -2.91
N GLY A 21 5.01 -1.25 -3.81
CA GLY A 21 3.83 -1.52 -4.60
C GLY A 21 3.76 -0.78 -5.94
N LEU A 22 2.77 -1.20 -6.73
CA LEU A 22 2.41 -0.64 -8.03
C LEU A 22 0.88 -0.55 -8.09
N CYS A 23 0.36 0.33 -8.94
CA CYS A 23 -1.06 0.36 -9.27
C CYS A 23 -1.40 -0.84 -10.16
N THR A 24 -1.66 -2.00 -9.55
CA THR A 24 -2.05 -3.23 -10.25
C THR A 24 -3.24 -3.88 -9.57
N MET A 25 -4.08 -4.52 -10.38
CA MET A 25 -5.32 -5.13 -9.93
C MET A 25 -5.10 -6.42 -9.12
N ASP A 26 -3.91 -7.02 -9.21
CA ASP A 26 -3.59 -8.29 -8.58
C ASP A 26 -2.11 -8.37 -8.16
N GLY A 27 -1.74 -9.43 -7.44
CA GLY A 27 -0.39 -9.70 -6.93
C GLY A 27 0.05 -8.67 -5.89
N ARG A 28 1.24 -8.12 -6.08
CA ARG A 28 1.92 -7.21 -5.12
C ARG A 28 1.45 -5.75 -5.19
N GLY A 29 0.43 -5.45 -5.98
CA GLY A 29 -0.06 -4.08 -6.13
C GLY A 29 -1.28 -3.76 -5.30
N PHE A 30 -1.64 -2.49 -5.40
CA PHE A 30 -2.67 -1.84 -4.61
C PHE A 30 -3.62 -1.08 -5.53
N MET A 31 -4.92 -1.22 -5.30
CA MET A 31 -5.96 -0.48 -6.00
C MET A 31 -6.72 0.38 -5.00
N PHE A 32 -6.41 1.67 -4.96
CA PHE A 32 -6.97 2.63 -4.00
C PHE A 32 -6.76 2.16 -2.55
N PRO A 33 -5.50 2.04 -2.07
CA PRO A 33 -5.23 1.70 -0.67
C PRO A 33 -5.87 2.75 0.25
N SER A 34 -6.63 2.31 1.26
CA SER A 34 -7.33 3.20 2.18
C SER A 34 -6.71 3.25 3.57
N ASP A 35 -6.13 2.16 4.04
CA ASP A 35 -5.48 2.11 5.36
C ASP A 35 -4.42 1.03 5.46
N THR A 36 -3.51 1.15 6.43
CA THR A 36 -2.40 0.24 6.67
C THR A 36 -2.16 0.00 8.15
N ALA A 37 -2.07 -1.28 8.53
CA ALA A 37 -1.70 -1.73 9.87
C ALA A 37 -0.37 -2.48 9.86
N ILE A 38 0.44 -2.29 10.91
CA ILE A 38 1.70 -3.00 11.11
C ILE A 38 1.49 -4.05 12.21
N GLY A 39 1.71 -5.31 11.87
CA GLY A 39 1.65 -6.45 12.77
C GLY A 39 3.02 -6.92 13.28
N PRO A 40 3.08 -8.07 13.95
CA PRO A 40 4.32 -8.67 14.43
C PRO A 40 5.33 -8.91 13.30
N GLU A 41 6.63 -8.93 13.68
CA GLU A 41 7.74 -9.19 12.75
C GLU A 41 7.80 -8.25 11.53
N GLY A 42 7.21 -7.05 11.66
CA GLY A 42 7.21 -6.06 10.59
C GLY A 42 6.27 -6.39 9.43
N ARG A 43 5.32 -7.32 9.61
CA ARG A 43 4.29 -7.58 8.59
C ARG A 43 3.37 -6.38 8.45
N ILE A 44 3.16 -5.94 7.22
CA ILE A 44 2.31 -4.82 6.89
C ILE A 44 1.08 -5.35 6.16
N TYR A 45 -0.10 -4.86 6.55
CA TYR A 45 -1.38 -5.18 5.95
C TYR A 45 -2.03 -3.90 5.47
N THR A 46 -2.22 -3.78 4.17
CA THR A 46 -2.90 -2.63 3.58
C THR A 46 -4.21 -3.07 2.96
N VAL A 47 -5.29 -2.42 3.36
CA VAL A 47 -6.62 -2.63 2.79
C VAL A 47 -6.81 -1.73 1.58
N SER A 48 -7.36 -2.29 0.50
CA SER A 48 -7.63 -1.61 -0.77
C SER A 48 -9.13 -1.51 -1.02
N ARG A 49 -9.61 -0.32 -1.40
CA ARG A 49 -11.02 -0.10 -1.78
C ARG A 49 -11.38 -0.66 -3.14
N GLY A 50 -10.38 -0.92 -3.99
CA GLY A 50 -10.58 -1.53 -5.29
C GLY A 50 -11.56 -0.81 -6.21
N LEU A 51 -11.87 -1.45 -7.32
CA LEU A 51 -12.92 -1.06 -8.25
C LEU A 51 -14.20 -1.81 -7.88
N VAL A 52 -15.33 -1.10 -7.85
CA VAL A 52 -16.64 -1.73 -7.64
C VAL A 52 -16.89 -2.73 -8.78
N GLY A 53 -17.23 -3.97 -8.42
CA GLY A 53 -17.48 -5.05 -9.38
C GLY A 53 -16.26 -5.88 -9.78
N ASP A 54 -15.03 -5.52 -9.36
CA ASP A 54 -13.86 -6.39 -9.51
C ASP A 54 -13.43 -6.96 -8.16
N SER A 55 -13.84 -8.22 -7.92
CA SER A 55 -13.60 -8.94 -6.67
C SER A 55 -12.12 -9.14 -6.32
N ARG A 56 -11.21 -8.98 -7.29
CA ARG A 56 -9.76 -9.14 -7.07
C ARG A 56 -9.13 -7.90 -6.48
N THR A 57 -9.79 -6.74 -6.56
CA THR A 57 -9.19 -5.45 -6.22
C THR A 57 -9.55 -4.94 -4.83
N GLN A 58 -10.67 -5.42 -4.27
CA GLN A 58 -11.07 -5.17 -2.88
C GLN A 58 -10.51 -6.26 -1.99
N ARG A 59 -9.36 -6.00 -1.38
CA ARG A 59 -8.62 -7.00 -0.63
C ARG A 59 -7.69 -6.36 0.38
N VAL A 60 -7.17 -7.18 1.28
CA VAL A 60 -6.00 -6.88 2.10
C VAL A 60 -4.77 -7.51 1.46
N THR A 61 -3.73 -6.70 1.28
CA THR A 61 -2.42 -7.14 0.78
C THR A 61 -1.45 -7.23 1.94
N ALA A 62 -0.80 -8.39 2.12
CA ALA A 62 0.20 -8.63 3.16
C ALA A 62 1.63 -8.59 2.58
N TYR A 63 2.49 -7.76 3.16
CA TYR A 63 3.86 -7.52 2.69
C TYR A 63 4.79 -7.07 3.84
N ASP A 64 6.03 -6.74 3.56
CA ASP A 64 6.97 -6.13 4.52
C ASP A 64 7.71 -4.92 3.93
N LEU A 65 8.58 -4.29 4.73
CA LEU A 65 9.38 -3.15 4.31
C LEU A 65 10.36 -3.48 3.18
N ASP A 66 10.75 -4.74 3.00
CA ASP A 66 11.61 -5.18 1.89
C ASP A 66 10.80 -5.46 0.61
N SER A 67 9.50 -5.11 0.60
CA SER A 67 8.56 -5.39 -0.49
C SER A 67 8.36 -6.89 -0.76
N ALA A 68 8.69 -7.76 0.19
CA ALA A 68 8.33 -9.16 0.09
C ALA A 68 6.81 -9.29 0.17
N PHE A 69 6.23 -10.13 -0.68
CA PHE A 69 4.79 -10.33 -0.77
C PHE A 69 4.41 -11.67 -0.17
N PHE A 70 3.46 -11.64 0.76
CA PHE A 70 3.00 -12.83 1.47
C PHE A 70 1.62 -13.31 1.03
N GLY A 71 0.99 -12.60 0.09
CA GLY A 71 -0.34 -12.94 -0.42
C GLY A 71 -1.36 -11.87 -0.14
N THR A 72 -2.60 -12.18 -0.50
CA THR A 72 -3.77 -11.34 -0.28
C THR A 72 -4.93 -12.16 0.26
N PHE A 73 -5.83 -11.51 0.99
CA PHE A 73 -7.08 -12.12 1.46
C PHE A 73 -8.23 -11.11 1.45
N GLY A 74 -9.45 -11.64 1.47
CA GLY A 74 -10.69 -10.90 1.29
C GLY A 74 -11.01 -10.60 -0.17
N SER A 75 -12.27 -10.25 -0.41
CA SER A 75 -12.81 -9.90 -1.73
C SER A 75 -14.03 -8.97 -1.58
N PHE A 76 -14.47 -8.38 -2.69
CA PHE A 76 -15.74 -7.63 -2.73
C PHE A 76 -16.92 -8.53 -2.35
N GLY A 77 -17.76 -8.09 -1.40
CA GLY A 77 -19.08 -8.69 -1.15
C GLY A 77 -19.56 -8.61 0.30
N GLU A 78 -20.53 -9.46 0.67
CA GLU A 78 -21.22 -9.46 1.96
C GLU A 78 -21.07 -10.77 2.76
N ASP A 79 -20.45 -11.80 2.17
CA ASP A 79 -20.23 -13.07 2.86
C ASP A 79 -19.04 -12.99 3.83
N GLU A 80 -18.81 -14.07 4.57
CA GLU A 80 -17.68 -14.19 5.49
C GLU A 80 -16.34 -13.94 4.77
N GLY A 81 -15.53 -13.04 5.34
CA GLY A 81 -14.25 -12.62 4.77
C GLY A 81 -14.35 -11.62 3.63
N GLN A 82 -15.56 -11.23 3.20
CA GLN A 82 -15.78 -10.21 2.19
C GLN A 82 -16.04 -8.83 2.82
N PHE A 83 -15.81 -7.77 2.05
CA PHE A 83 -16.12 -6.41 2.45
C PHE A 83 -16.45 -5.55 1.23
N LYS A 84 -17.16 -4.43 1.46
CA LYS A 84 -17.50 -3.45 0.43
C LYS A 84 -16.92 -2.09 0.78
N LEU A 85 -16.06 -1.56 -0.08
CA LEU A 85 -15.53 -0.20 -0.01
C LEU A 85 -14.98 0.20 1.38
N PRO A 86 -13.99 -0.53 1.93
CA PRO A 86 -13.45 -0.28 3.27
C PRO A 86 -12.82 1.11 3.42
N SER A 87 -13.15 1.82 4.50
CA SER A 87 -12.48 3.04 4.95
C SER A 87 -11.96 2.84 6.38
N ALA A 88 -10.85 3.47 6.73
CA ALA A 88 -10.40 3.62 8.12
C ALA A 88 -10.74 5.00 8.67
#